data_AF-A0A7W3YDX8-F1
#
_entry.id   AF-A0A7W3YDX8-F1
#
_cell.length_a   1.000
_cell.length_b   1.000
_cell.length_c   1.000
_cell.angle_alpha   90.00
_cell.angle_beta   90.00
_cell.angle_gamma   90.00
#
_symmetry.space_group_name_H-M   'P 1'
#
loop_
_entity.id
_entity.type
_entity.pdbx_description
1 polymer ?
#
loop_
_entity_poly.entity_id
_entity_poly.type
_entity_poly.pdbx_seq_one_letter_code
_entity_poly.pdbx_strand_id
1 'polypeptide(L)'
;MQTMAGWRMRWRDAVVMACMAGLGMAGGPAGAGPVDGGTGTGLDACVASAAGALPDKVRAALGAMDGTPRQALALRSYLRAGNLDARWSWTDAEIEAYQDSPAHERAMAALARVQARFAETHPGYTLYVNTRVRSLDTQLQRWNTNASVGQAALQLEAPATRACGDDPDGFAAWLRAWRPEPAPNLAAPGLSAHGQARAFDFQVMQGDVLVAGTDSRRIDTDWVDAGWAARLAELMAMDPAFEGPLAQPTEPWHYAYRPEADAADAGTR
;
A
#
# COMPACT_ATOMS: atom_id res chain seq x y z
N MET A 1 -15.66 40.29 17.89
CA MET A 1 -16.38 39.03 17.66
C MET A 1 -16.78 38.98 16.19
N GLN A 2 -15.93 38.40 15.33
CA GLN A 2 -16.20 38.19 13.90
C GLN A 2 -16.27 36.69 13.67
N THR A 3 -17.40 36.24 13.15
CA THR A 3 -17.69 34.85 12.82
C THR A 3 -16.99 34.47 11.52
N MET A 4 -16.02 33.53 11.59
CA MET A 4 -15.44 32.92 10.39
C MET A 4 -16.48 31.99 9.75
N ALA A 5 -17.00 32.40 8.60
CA ALA A 5 -17.88 31.60 7.76
C ALA A 5 -17.09 30.47 7.07
N GLY A 6 -17.64 29.27 7.12
CA GLY A 6 -17.00 28.03 6.67
C GLY A 6 -16.71 27.98 5.17
N TRP A 7 -15.49 27.60 4.84
CA TRP A 7 -15.11 27.11 3.52
C TRP A 7 -15.47 25.62 3.41
N ARG A 8 -16.58 25.32 2.71
CA ARG A 8 -16.86 23.98 2.18
C ARG A 8 -16.41 23.94 0.73
N MET A 9 -15.24 23.36 0.46
CA MET A 9 -14.78 23.10 -0.90
C MET A 9 -15.46 21.82 -1.41
N ARG A 10 -16.43 21.98 -2.31
CA ARG A 10 -17.07 20.87 -3.05
C ARG A 10 -16.16 20.48 -4.21
N TRP A 11 -15.51 19.32 -4.13
CA TRP A 11 -14.89 18.68 -5.28
C TRP A 11 -15.84 17.60 -5.79
N ARG A 12 -16.57 17.89 -6.87
CA ARG A 12 -17.31 16.92 -7.68
C ARG A 12 -16.87 17.05 -9.13
N ASP A 13 -16.70 15.87 -9.72
CA ASP A 13 -16.69 15.52 -11.15
C ASP A 13 -15.44 15.86 -11.98
N ALA A 14 -14.75 14.79 -12.44
CA ALA A 14 -14.68 14.43 -13.86
C ALA A 14 -13.55 13.41 -14.12
N VAL A 15 -13.88 12.13 -14.35
CA VAL A 15 -13.31 11.33 -15.46
C VAL A 15 -14.36 10.29 -15.87
N VAL A 16 -15.10 10.59 -16.93
CA VAL A 16 -15.71 9.59 -17.82
C VAL A 16 -15.20 9.92 -19.21
N MET A 17 -14.41 9.03 -19.81
CA MET A 17 -14.43 8.88 -21.27
C MET A 17 -13.92 7.51 -21.70
N ALA A 18 -14.76 6.89 -22.52
CA ALA A 18 -14.64 5.56 -23.08
C ALA A 18 -13.68 5.50 -24.29
N CYS A 19 -13.17 4.30 -24.58
CA CYS A 19 -12.90 3.86 -25.94
C CYS A 19 -13.39 2.41 -26.11
N MET A 20 -14.45 2.25 -26.91
CA MET A 20 -14.85 1.00 -27.54
C MET A 20 -14.20 0.86 -28.92
N ALA A 21 -14.17 -0.39 -29.37
CA ALA A 21 -14.06 -0.90 -30.75
C ALA A 21 -12.67 -1.41 -31.22
N GLY A 22 -12.65 -2.72 -31.48
CA GLY A 22 -11.67 -3.44 -32.29
C GLY A 22 -12.14 -4.86 -32.55
N LEU A 23 -12.87 -5.07 -33.66
CA LEU A 23 -13.32 -6.37 -34.16
C LEU A 23 -12.15 -7.23 -34.67
N GLY A 24 -12.24 -8.54 -34.41
CA GLY A 24 -12.00 -9.60 -35.39
C GLY A 24 -10.57 -10.13 -35.56
N MET A 25 -10.39 -11.42 -35.28
CA MET A 25 -10.04 -12.45 -36.29
C MET A 25 -10.18 -13.84 -35.65
N ALA A 26 -10.92 -14.71 -36.33
CA ALA A 26 -11.04 -16.13 -36.04
C ALA A 26 -9.81 -16.88 -36.60
N GLY A 27 -9.30 -17.82 -35.83
CA GLY A 27 -8.27 -18.76 -36.28
C GLY A 27 -8.08 -19.87 -35.24
N GLY A 28 -8.73 -21.01 -35.47
CA GLY A 28 -8.26 -22.30 -34.95
C GLY A 28 -7.68 -23.12 -36.10
N PRO A 29 -7.27 -24.39 -35.89
CA PRO A 29 -7.00 -25.09 -34.63
C PRO A 29 -5.59 -25.72 -34.63
N ALA A 30 -5.05 -26.10 -33.46
CA ALA A 30 -3.95 -27.07 -33.40
C ALA A 30 -4.13 -27.93 -32.14
N GLY A 31 -4.22 -29.25 -32.36
CA GLY A 31 -4.54 -30.23 -31.34
C GLY A 31 -3.51 -30.30 -30.22
N ALA A 32 -3.97 -30.13 -28.99
CA ALA A 32 -3.27 -30.62 -27.82
C ALA A 32 -3.62 -32.10 -27.66
N GLY A 33 -2.65 -32.98 -27.89
CA GLY A 33 -2.73 -34.34 -27.37
C GLY A 33 -2.83 -34.31 -25.84
N PRO A 34 -3.36 -35.37 -25.20
CA PRO A 34 -3.37 -35.46 -23.75
C PRO A 34 -1.92 -35.49 -23.28
N VAL A 35 -1.47 -34.38 -22.71
CA VAL A 35 -0.21 -34.34 -21.97
C VAL A 35 -0.46 -35.20 -20.74
N ASP A 36 0.27 -36.31 -20.63
CA ASP A 36 0.20 -37.21 -19.49
C ASP A 36 0.25 -36.40 -18.20
N GLY A 37 -0.74 -36.65 -17.33
CA GLY A 37 -0.87 -36.10 -15.99
C GLY A 37 0.21 -36.63 -15.06
N GLY A 38 1.47 -36.33 -15.37
CA GLY A 38 2.51 -36.32 -14.36
C GLY A 38 2.01 -35.42 -13.24
N THR A 39 1.88 -35.99 -12.04
CA THR A 39 1.60 -35.29 -10.78
C THR A 39 2.78 -34.37 -10.45
N GLY A 40 2.99 -33.40 -11.33
CA GLY A 40 4.15 -32.57 -11.42
C GLY A 40 4.24 -31.72 -10.18
N THR A 41 5.35 -31.87 -9.49
CA THR A 41 5.94 -30.94 -8.54
C THR A 41 6.26 -29.61 -9.23
N GLY A 42 5.23 -28.97 -9.78
CA GLY A 42 5.32 -27.68 -10.43
C GLY A 42 5.47 -26.57 -9.39
N LEU A 43 6.00 -25.42 -9.83
CA LEU A 43 6.15 -24.24 -8.99
C LEU A 43 4.82 -23.85 -8.32
N ASP A 44 3.69 -24.08 -8.99
CA ASP A 44 2.33 -23.86 -8.49
C ASP A 44 2.02 -24.73 -7.26
N ALA A 45 2.39 -26.01 -7.27
CA ALA A 45 2.24 -26.89 -6.12
C ALA A 45 3.09 -26.43 -4.92
N CYS A 46 4.33 -26.00 -5.16
CA CYS A 46 5.19 -25.45 -4.11
C CYS A 46 4.65 -24.11 -3.55
N VAL A 47 4.15 -23.23 -4.41
CA VAL A 47 3.51 -21.97 -3.99
C VAL A 47 2.26 -22.26 -3.15
N ALA A 48 1.40 -23.19 -3.58
CA ALA A 48 0.21 -23.58 -2.84
C ALA A 48 0.55 -24.20 -1.48
N SER A 49 1.54 -25.12 -1.45
CA SER A 49 2.04 -25.74 -0.22
C SER A 49 2.58 -24.70 0.76
N ALA A 50 3.47 -23.82 0.29
CA ALA A 50 4.05 -22.76 1.11
C ALA A 50 3.01 -21.72 1.59
N ALA A 51 1.93 -21.51 0.84
CA ALA A 51 0.81 -20.67 1.24
C ALA A 51 -0.17 -21.37 2.21
N GLY A 52 -0.07 -22.69 2.40
CA GLY A 52 -1.00 -23.49 3.22
C GLY A 52 -1.04 -23.08 4.71
N ALA A 53 0.02 -22.47 5.22
CA ALA A 53 0.07 -21.94 6.59
C ALA A 53 -0.40 -20.48 6.73
N LEU A 54 -0.70 -19.79 5.61
CA LEU A 54 -1.12 -18.40 5.62
C LEU A 54 -2.64 -18.25 5.85
N PRO A 55 -3.11 -17.11 6.41
CA PRO A 55 -4.54 -16.83 6.56
C PRO A 55 -5.32 -16.92 5.25
N ASP A 56 -6.61 -17.28 5.33
CA ASP A 56 -7.48 -17.44 4.15
C ASP A 56 -7.50 -16.23 3.23
N LYS A 57 -7.59 -15.02 3.79
CA LYS A 57 -7.57 -13.76 3.02
C LYS A 57 -6.29 -13.59 2.18
N VAL A 58 -5.16 -14.09 2.69
CA VAL A 58 -3.86 -14.02 2.01
C VAL A 58 -3.83 -15.03 0.87
N ARG A 59 -4.33 -16.25 1.10
CA ARG A 59 -4.48 -17.26 0.05
C ARG A 59 -5.44 -16.81 -1.06
N ALA A 60 -6.55 -16.19 -0.70
CA ALA A 60 -7.49 -15.61 -1.65
C ALA A 60 -6.83 -14.52 -2.51
N ALA A 61 -6.06 -13.61 -1.88
CA ALA A 61 -5.31 -12.60 -2.61
C ALA A 61 -4.25 -13.19 -3.54
N LEU A 62 -3.54 -14.26 -3.13
CA LEU A 62 -2.62 -14.98 -4.02
C LEU A 62 -3.37 -15.58 -5.22
N GLY A 63 -4.52 -16.22 -4.99
CA GLY A 63 -5.35 -16.78 -6.06
C GLY A 63 -5.85 -15.74 -7.08
N ALA A 64 -5.94 -14.47 -6.70
CA ALA A 64 -6.33 -13.37 -7.58
C ALA A 64 -5.16 -12.76 -8.40
N MET A 65 -3.93 -13.24 -8.22
CA MET A 65 -2.76 -12.74 -8.95
C MET A 65 -2.49 -13.52 -10.24
N ASP A 66 -2.08 -12.79 -11.28
CA ASP A 66 -1.82 -13.36 -12.60
C ASP A 66 -0.53 -14.18 -12.63
N GLY A 67 -0.68 -15.50 -12.75
CA GLY A 67 0.42 -16.44 -12.96
C GLY A 67 1.24 -16.73 -11.70
N THR A 68 1.75 -17.97 -11.64
CA THR A 68 2.53 -18.48 -10.52
C THR A 68 3.77 -17.63 -10.16
N PRO A 69 4.52 -17.05 -11.11
CA PRO A 69 5.68 -16.22 -10.75
C PRO A 69 5.32 -14.96 -9.94
N ARG A 70 4.19 -14.29 -10.25
CA ARG A 70 3.73 -13.13 -9.48
C ARG A 70 3.23 -13.56 -8.10
N GLN A 71 2.56 -14.71 -8.02
CA GLN A 71 2.13 -15.30 -6.76
C GLN A 71 3.33 -15.64 -5.86
N ALA A 72 4.37 -16.28 -6.39
CA ALA A 72 5.60 -16.57 -5.65
C ALA A 72 6.26 -15.28 -5.14
N LEU A 73 6.33 -14.24 -5.96
CA LEU A 73 6.91 -12.94 -5.57
C LEU A 73 6.12 -12.26 -4.44
N ALA A 74 4.78 -12.35 -4.45
CA ALA A 74 3.94 -11.83 -3.37
C ALA A 74 4.05 -12.69 -2.10
N LEU A 75 3.99 -14.01 -2.26
CA LEU A 75 4.13 -15.00 -1.19
C LEU A 75 5.42 -14.79 -0.40
N ARG A 76 6.53 -14.54 -1.10
CA ARG A 76 7.80 -14.12 -0.48
C ARG A 76 7.61 -12.96 0.51
N SER A 77 6.88 -11.93 0.10
CA SER A 77 6.66 -10.74 0.92
C SER A 77 5.80 -11.07 2.13
N TYR A 78 4.76 -11.90 1.97
CA TYR A 78 3.92 -12.35 3.08
C TYR A 78 4.69 -13.19 4.10
N LEU A 79 5.53 -14.12 3.63
CA LEU A 79 6.39 -14.95 4.49
C LEU A 79 7.40 -14.13 5.31
N ARG A 80 7.71 -12.90 4.89
CA ARG A 80 8.63 -11.97 5.58
C ARG A 80 7.91 -10.97 6.49
N ALA A 81 6.65 -10.67 6.23
CA ALA A 81 5.94 -9.58 6.89
C ALA A 81 5.61 -9.84 8.36
N GLY A 82 5.63 -11.10 8.81
CA GLY A 82 5.29 -11.47 10.18
C GLY A 82 3.79 -11.34 10.42
N ASN A 83 3.37 -10.36 11.24
CA ASN A 83 1.97 -10.13 11.57
C ASN A 83 1.19 -9.54 10.38
N LEU A 84 0.61 -10.42 9.57
CA LEU A 84 -0.17 -10.05 8.38
C LEU A 84 -1.46 -9.32 8.73
N ASP A 85 -2.13 -9.66 9.83
CA ASP A 85 -3.42 -9.08 10.19
C ASP A 85 -3.31 -7.59 10.52
N ALA A 86 -2.27 -7.19 11.23
CA ALA A 86 -2.01 -5.79 11.55
C ALA A 86 -1.68 -4.92 10.33
N ARG A 87 -1.34 -5.53 9.19
CA ARG A 87 -0.92 -4.82 7.96
C ARG A 87 -1.93 -4.94 6.83
N TRP A 88 -2.83 -5.91 6.92
CA TRP A 88 -3.71 -6.33 5.82
C TRP A 88 -4.63 -5.20 5.37
N SER A 89 -4.45 -4.71 4.15
CA SER A 89 -5.30 -3.67 3.59
C SER A 89 -6.76 -4.11 3.48
N TRP A 90 -7.67 -3.16 3.72
CA TRP A 90 -9.11 -3.34 3.58
C TRP A 90 -9.54 -3.51 2.12
N THR A 91 -10.62 -4.25 1.95
CA THR A 91 -11.44 -4.32 0.73
C THR A 91 -12.21 -3.02 0.52
N ASP A 92 -12.76 -2.80 -0.67
CA ASP A 92 -13.62 -1.63 -0.95
C ASP A 92 -14.81 -1.55 0.02
N ALA A 93 -15.45 -2.68 0.34
CA ALA A 93 -16.58 -2.74 1.26
C ALA A 93 -16.20 -2.37 2.71
N GLU A 94 -15.03 -2.82 3.18
CA GLU A 94 -14.51 -2.42 4.50
C GLU A 94 -14.14 -0.93 4.55
N ILE A 95 -13.66 -0.36 3.45
CA ILE A 95 -13.39 1.08 3.34
C ILE A 95 -14.68 1.89 3.41
N GLU A 96 -15.72 1.48 2.69
CA GLU A 96 -17.04 2.15 2.73
C GLU A 96 -17.60 2.10 4.16
N ALA A 97 -17.59 0.93 4.79
CA ALA A 97 -18.03 0.79 6.18
C ALA A 97 -17.20 1.63 7.17
N TYR A 98 -15.88 1.75 6.94
CA TYR A 98 -15.02 2.62 7.75
C TYR A 98 -15.37 4.09 7.56
N GLN A 99 -15.60 4.55 6.33
CA GLN A 99 -15.90 5.95 6.03
C GLN A 99 -17.17 6.46 6.74
N ASP A 100 -18.14 5.57 6.94
CA ASP A 100 -19.38 5.86 7.67
C ASP A 100 -19.24 5.66 9.20
N SER A 101 -18.05 5.34 9.70
CA SER A 101 -17.83 5.01 11.11
C SER A 101 -17.39 6.21 11.96
N PRO A 102 -17.68 6.20 13.28
CA PRO A 102 -17.11 7.17 14.22
C PRO A 102 -15.58 7.14 14.28
N ALA A 103 -14.94 6.02 13.91
CA ALA A 103 -13.49 5.93 13.87
C ALA A 103 -12.90 6.79 12.76
N HIS A 104 -13.55 6.84 11.59
CA HIS A 104 -13.16 7.72 10.50
C HIS A 104 -13.35 9.19 10.85
N GLU A 105 -14.48 9.56 11.48
CA GLU A 105 -14.70 10.92 11.94
C GLU A 105 -13.60 11.40 12.90
N ARG A 106 -13.18 10.54 13.85
CA ARG A 106 -12.05 10.82 14.74
C ARG A 106 -10.74 11.00 14.00
N ALA A 107 -10.42 10.12 13.06
CA ALA A 107 -9.21 10.24 12.25
C ALA A 107 -9.19 11.57 11.46
N MET A 108 -10.32 11.95 10.85
CA MET A 108 -10.43 13.22 10.12
C MET A 108 -10.30 14.43 11.06
N ALA A 109 -10.86 14.35 12.28
CA ALA A 109 -10.70 15.38 13.28
C ALA A 109 -9.24 15.52 13.73
N ALA A 110 -8.53 14.42 13.97
CA ALA A 110 -7.11 14.43 14.31
C ALA A 110 -6.25 15.06 13.22
N LEU A 111 -6.49 14.69 11.95
CA LEU A 111 -5.82 15.33 10.80
C LEU A 111 -6.10 16.83 10.75
N ALA A 112 -7.35 17.25 10.93
CA ALA A 112 -7.73 18.66 10.92
C ALA A 112 -7.03 19.47 12.03
N ARG A 113 -6.85 18.89 13.24
CA ARG A 113 -6.10 19.54 14.33
C ARG A 113 -4.65 19.79 13.95
N VAL A 114 -3.98 18.77 13.41
CA VAL A 114 -2.58 18.87 12.96
C VAL A 114 -2.45 19.89 11.83
N GLN A 115 -3.34 19.85 10.83
CA GLN A 115 -3.35 20.81 9.73
C GLN A 115 -3.52 22.26 10.21
N ALA A 116 -4.47 22.50 11.12
CA ALA A 116 -4.72 23.82 11.68
C ALA A 116 -3.50 24.36 12.45
N ARG A 117 -2.92 23.52 13.32
CA ARG A 117 -1.75 23.90 14.11
C ARG A 117 -0.51 24.12 13.25
N PHE A 118 -0.33 23.34 12.18
CA PHE A 118 0.75 23.58 11.21
C PHE A 118 0.60 24.95 10.56
N ALA A 119 -0.59 25.28 10.05
CA ALA A 119 -0.83 26.57 9.40
C ALA A 119 -0.68 27.76 10.34
N GLU A 120 -1.06 27.61 11.62
CA GLU A 120 -0.86 28.63 12.65
C GLU A 120 0.63 28.90 12.93
N THR A 121 1.43 27.84 13.01
CA THR A 121 2.86 27.92 13.35
C THR A 121 3.75 28.19 12.14
N HIS A 122 3.23 28.02 10.92
CA HIS A 122 3.95 28.22 9.65
C HIS A 122 3.14 29.09 8.68
N PRO A 123 3.02 30.42 8.93
CA PRO A 123 2.23 31.30 8.10
C PRO A 123 2.61 31.22 6.62
N GLY A 124 1.62 31.08 5.75
CA GLY A 124 1.80 30.92 4.30
C GLY A 124 1.93 29.47 3.82
N TYR A 125 1.98 28.49 4.74
CA TYR A 125 2.06 27.07 4.41
C TYR A 125 0.91 26.28 5.01
N THR A 126 0.56 25.17 4.36
CA THR A 126 -0.46 24.22 4.84
C THR A 126 0.01 22.78 4.67
N LEU A 127 -0.64 21.86 5.38
CA LEU A 127 -0.46 20.43 5.16
C LEU A 127 -1.58 19.87 4.28
N TYR A 128 -1.22 19.16 3.23
CA TYR A 128 -2.11 18.31 2.47
C TYR A 128 -1.92 16.85 2.88
N VAL A 129 -3.02 16.11 2.98
CA VAL A 129 -3.02 14.67 3.28
C VAL A 129 -3.98 14.00 2.32
N ASN A 130 -3.52 12.95 1.63
CA ASN A 130 -4.42 12.12 0.84
C ASN A 130 -5.10 11.10 1.76
N THR A 131 -6.37 11.32 2.07
CA THR A 131 -7.16 10.46 2.97
C THR A 131 -7.81 9.27 2.27
N ARG A 132 -7.63 9.12 0.95
CA ARG A 132 -8.19 7.98 0.21
C ARG A 132 -7.40 6.72 0.51
N VAL A 133 -8.05 5.78 1.21
CA VAL A 133 -7.53 4.44 1.45
C VAL A 133 -7.38 3.71 0.11
N ARG A 134 -6.23 3.09 -0.11
CA ARG A 134 -6.01 2.23 -1.28
C ARG A 134 -6.46 0.81 -0.96
N SER A 135 -7.56 0.39 -1.56
CA SER A 135 -8.12 -0.95 -1.36
C SER A 135 -7.20 -2.07 -1.80
N LEU A 136 -7.42 -3.25 -1.22
CA LEU A 136 -6.78 -4.49 -1.64
C LEU A 136 -7.02 -4.76 -3.13
N ASP A 137 -8.23 -4.50 -3.63
CA ASP A 137 -8.61 -4.71 -5.04
C ASP A 137 -7.78 -3.84 -5.98
N THR A 138 -7.64 -2.55 -5.65
CA THR A 138 -6.75 -1.64 -6.39
C THR A 138 -5.29 -2.10 -6.32
N GLN A 139 -4.83 -2.62 -5.18
CA GLN A 139 -3.47 -3.13 -5.04
C GLN A 139 -3.24 -4.37 -5.90
N LEU A 140 -4.19 -5.31 -5.94
CA LEU A 140 -4.15 -6.50 -6.77
C LEU A 140 -4.12 -6.13 -8.26
N GLN A 141 -4.99 -5.23 -8.70
CA GLN A 141 -5.01 -4.74 -10.08
C GLN A 141 -3.65 -4.13 -10.47
N ARG A 142 -3.08 -3.27 -9.62
CA ARG A 142 -1.76 -2.66 -9.86
C ARG A 142 -0.66 -3.71 -9.83
N TRP A 143 -0.72 -4.69 -8.94
CA TRP A 143 0.26 -5.77 -8.87
C TRP A 143 0.30 -6.58 -10.16
N ASN A 144 -0.87 -6.93 -10.72
CA ASN A 144 -0.98 -7.69 -11.95
C ASN A 144 -0.53 -6.90 -13.19
N THR A 145 -0.74 -5.58 -13.20
CA THR A 145 -0.43 -4.73 -14.36
C THR A 145 0.92 -4.01 -14.31
N ASN A 146 1.58 -3.94 -13.15
CA ASN A 146 2.85 -3.22 -13.00
C ASN A 146 4.01 -3.95 -13.69
N ALA A 147 4.75 -3.20 -14.51
CA ALA A 147 5.87 -3.70 -15.30
C ALA A 147 7.06 -4.16 -14.45
N SER A 148 7.41 -3.42 -13.39
CA SER A 148 8.54 -3.80 -12.52
C SER A 148 8.26 -5.09 -11.74
N VAL A 149 7.00 -5.29 -11.32
CA VAL A 149 6.54 -6.55 -10.71
C VAL A 149 6.64 -7.69 -11.72
N GLY A 150 6.21 -7.46 -12.97
CA GLY A 150 6.33 -8.45 -14.04
C GLY A 150 7.79 -8.85 -14.30
N GLN A 151 8.70 -7.88 -14.38
CA GLN A 151 10.14 -8.14 -14.55
C GLN A 151 10.73 -8.93 -13.38
N ALA A 152 10.43 -8.52 -12.13
CA ALA A 152 10.91 -9.24 -10.95
C ALA A 152 10.33 -10.68 -10.87
N ALA A 153 9.08 -10.88 -11.29
CA ALA A 153 8.45 -12.19 -11.34
C ALA A 153 9.11 -13.09 -12.40
N LEU A 154 9.42 -12.56 -13.59
CA LEU A 154 10.16 -13.30 -14.62
C LEU A 154 11.57 -13.70 -14.16
N GLN A 155 12.28 -12.82 -13.45
CA GLN A 155 13.57 -13.13 -12.86
C GLN A 155 13.50 -14.23 -11.78
N LEU A 156 12.38 -14.30 -11.05
CA LEU A 156 12.16 -15.28 -10.00
C LEU A 156 11.83 -16.69 -10.54
N GLU A 157 11.20 -16.78 -11.71
CA GLU A 157 10.58 -18.02 -12.20
C GLU A 157 11.57 -19.20 -12.29
N ALA A 158 12.64 -19.06 -13.06
CA ALA A 158 13.63 -20.14 -13.23
C ALA A 158 14.30 -20.59 -11.92
N PRO A 159 14.83 -19.68 -11.06
CA PRO A 159 15.43 -20.09 -9.80
C PRO A 159 14.39 -20.66 -8.81
N ALA A 160 13.15 -20.16 -8.80
CA ALA A 160 12.10 -20.69 -7.95
C ALA A 160 11.66 -22.11 -8.37
N THR A 161 11.52 -22.35 -9.67
CA THR A 161 11.23 -23.69 -10.20
C THR A 161 12.32 -24.68 -9.83
N ARG A 162 13.60 -24.27 -9.93
CA ARG A 162 14.72 -25.12 -9.50
C ARG A 162 14.67 -25.41 -8.00
N ALA A 163 14.52 -24.37 -7.17
CA ALA A 163 14.46 -24.55 -5.72
C ALA A 163 13.29 -25.45 -5.29
N CYS A 164 12.13 -25.30 -5.93
CA CYS A 164 10.97 -26.17 -5.72
C CYS A 164 11.26 -27.62 -6.13
N GLY A 165 11.93 -27.84 -7.26
CA GLY A 165 12.29 -29.20 -7.71
C GLY A 165 13.35 -29.87 -6.83
N ASP A 166 14.32 -29.10 -6.34
CA ASP A 166 15.42 -29.60 -5.50
C ASP A 166 14.96 -29.92 -4.07
N ASP A 167 14.13 -29.07 -3.48
CA ASP A 167 13.62 -29.19 -2.10
C ASP A 167 12.23 -28.52 -1.95
N PRO A 168 11.14 -29.25 -2.26
CA PRO A 168 9.78 -28.72 -2.11
C PRO A 168 9.45 -28.26 -0.68
N ASP A 169 9.95 -28.97 0.34
CA ASP A 169 9.68 -28.65 1.75
C ASP A 169 10.46 -27.41 2.20
N GLY A 170 11.68 -27.22 1.68
CA GLY A 170 12.51 -26.04 1.90
C GLY A 170 12.14 -24.81 1.07
N PHE A 171 11.22 -24.93 0.11
CA PHE A 171 10.88 -23.87 -0.83
C PHE A 171 10.45 -22.57 -0.15
N ALA A 172 9.63 -22.63 0.91
CA ALA A 172 9.18 -21.44 1.63
C ALA A 172 10.34 -20.67 2.29
N ALA A 173 11.33 -21.40 2.84
CA ALA A 173 12.52 -20.81 3.44
C ALA A 173 13.41 -20.19 2.37
N TRP A 174 13.61 -20.88 1.25
CA TRP A 174 14.34 -20.36 0.09
C TRP A 174 13.69 -19.07 -0.45
N LEU A 175 12.38 -19.07 -0.65
CA LEU A 175 11.62 -17.95 -1.17
C LEU A 175 11.72 -16.72 -0.27
N ARG A 176 11.67 -16.91 1.06
CA ARG A 176 11.88 -15.85 2.05
C ARG A 176 13.27 -15.21 1.94
N ALA A 177 14.30 -16.00 1.64
CA ALA A 177 15.69 -15.56 1.54
C ALA A 177 16.03 -14.88 0.21
N TRP A 178 15.37 -15.27 -0.89
CA TRP A 178 15.61 -14.71 -2.22
C TRP A 178 15.47 -13.18 -2.25
N ARG A 179 16.23 -12.48 -3.09
CA ARG A 179 16.16 -11.02 -3.25
C ARG A 179 16.07 -10.63 -4.73
N PRO A 180 15.04 -9.89 -5.15
CA PRO A 180 14.95 -9.36 -6.51
C PRO A 180 15.99 -8.24 -6.72
N GLU A 181 16.59 -8.20 -7.91
CA GLU A 181 17.50 -7.15 -8.34
C GLU A 181 17.16 -6.69 -9.78
N PRO A 182 16.58 -5.48 -9.97
CA PRO A 182 16.17 -4.53 -8.94
C PRO A 182 14.92 -5.00 -8.18
N ALA A 183 14.72 -4.46 -6.97
CA ALA A 183 13.47 -4.69 -6.25
C ALA A 183 12.27 -4.09 -7.02
N PRO A 184 11.10 -4.75 -7.02
CA PRO A 184 9.89 -4.19 -7.61
C PRO A 184 9.54 -2.87 -6.90
N ASN A 185 9.06 -1.89 -7.66
CA ASN A 185 8.71 -0.56 -7.13
C ASN A 185 7.32 -0.50 -6.46
N LEU A 186 6.73 -1.67 -6.19
CA LEU A 186 5.40 -1.82 -5.63
C LEU A 186 5.44 -2.88 -4.53
N ALA A 187 4.85 -2.55 -3.38
CA ALA A 187 4.67 -3.50 -2.29
C ALA A 187 3.67 -4.60 -2.68
N ALA A 188 3.83 -5.80 -2.11
CA ALA A 188 2.85 -6.86 -2.28
C ALA A 188 1.47 -6.42 -1.75
N PRO A 189 0.37 -6.76 -2.46
CA PRO A 189 -0.98 -6.37 -2.07
C PRO A 189 -1.31 -6.73 -0.63
N GLY A 190 -1.98 -5.84 0.07
CA GLY A 190 -2.37 -6.06 1.46
C GLY A 190 -1.27 -5.76 2.48
N LEU A 191 -0.02 -5.45 2.11
CA LEU A 191 1.04 -5.11 3.09
C LEU A 191 1.21 -3.60 3.35
N SER A 192 0.19 -2.79 3.03
CA SER A 192 0.24 -1.34 3.18
C SER A 192 -0.57 -0.87 4.39
N ALA A 193 0.07 -0.15 5.32
CA ALA A 193 -0.59 0.48 6.46
C ALA A 193 -1.62 1.55 6.04
N HIS A 194 -1.40 2.18 4.89
CA HIS A 194 -2.37 3.07 4.25
C HIS A 194 -3.70 2.37 3.94
N GLY A 195 -3.66 1.05 3.73
CA GLY A 195 -4.83 0.24 3.42
C GLY A 195 -5.81 0.06 4.59
N GLN A 196 -5.46 0.52 5.80
CA GLN A 196 -6.34 0.49 6.98
C GLN A 196 -6.64 1.90 7.52
N ALA A 197 -6.36 2.96 6.75
CA ALA A 197 -6.39 4.34 7.25
C ALA A 197 -5.62 4.55 8.58
N ARG A 198 -4.60 3.72 8.81
CA ARG A 198 -3.73 3.76 10.02
C ARG A 198 -2.41 4.44 9.77
N ALA A 199 -2.21 4.99 8.58
CA ALA A 199 -1.07 5.81 8.27
C ALA A 199 -1.48 6.91 7.30
N PHE A 200 -0.81 8.04 7.41
CA PHE A 200 -1.07 9.22 6.60
C PHE A 200 0.26 9.81 6.13
N ASP A 201 0.30 10.15 4.85
CA ASP A 201 1.43 10.86 4.25
C ASP A 201 1.09 12.35 4.16
N PHE A 202 1.86 13.16 4.88
CA PHE A 202 1.72 14.61 4.93
C PHE A 202 2.56 15.27 3.84
N GLN A 203 2.00 16.28 3.19
CA GLN A 203 2.68 17.06 2.15
C GLN A 203 2.62 18.53 2.51
N VAL A 204 3.70 19.25 2.28
CA VAL A 204 3.76 20.70 2.54
C VAL A 204 3.36 21.45 1.29
N MET A 205 2.38 22.34 1.43
CA MET A 205 1.88 23.21 0.38
C MET A 205 2.15 24.67 0.72
N GLN A 206 2.38 25.49 -0.32
CA GLN A 206 2.37 26.95 -0.23
C GLN A 206 1.36 27.48 -1.26
N GLY A 207 0.15 27.81 -0.80
CA GLY A 207 -0.99 27.97 -1.71
C GLY A 207 -1.23 26.67 -2.49
N ASP A 208 -1.22 26.75 -3.81
CA ASP A 208 -1.40 25.59 -4.71
C ASP A 208 -0.08 24.91 -5.11
N VAL A 209 1.06 25.38 -4.60
CA VAL A 209 2.38 24.83 -4.93
C VAL A 209 2.78 23.77 -3.93
N LEU A 210 3.10 22.56 -4.43
CA LEU A 210 3.69 21.50 -3.62
C LEU A 210 5.16 21.84 -3.32
N VAL A 211 5.48 22.05 -2.04
CA VAL A 211 6.82 22.40 -1.55
C VAL A 211 7.60 21.16 -1.13
N ALA A 212 6.92 20.22 -0.45
CA ALA A 212 7.51 18.95 -0.05
C ALA A 212 6.48 17.82 -0.24
N GLY A 213 6.73 16.95 -1.22
CA GLY A 213 5.86 15.83 -1.59
C GLY A 213 6.34 14.48 -1.08
N THR A 214 5.74 13.40 -1.57
CA THR A 214 6.08 12.01 -1.17
C THR A 214 7.07 11.32 -2.12
N ASP A 215 7.89 12.08 -2.85
CA ASP A 215 8.93 11.54 -3.73
C ASP A 215 10.20 11.24 -2.93
N SER A 216 10.49 9.95 -2.70
CA SER A 216 11.67 9.50 -1.97
C SER A 216 13.00 9.97 -2.55
N ARG A 217 13.05 10.31 -3.84
CA ARG A 217 14.27 10.84 -4.47
C ARG A 217 14.55 12.30 -4.10
N ARG A 218 13.58 12.98 -3.48
CA ARG A 218 13.66 14.39 -3.08
C ARG A 218 13.62 14.59 -1.57
N ILE A 219 13.80 13.51 -0.78
CA ILE A 219 13.83 13.59 0.69
C ILE A 219 14.87 14.61 1.15
N ASP A 220 16.11 14.47 0.69
CA ASP A 220 17.20 15.32 1.19
C ASP A 220 16.93 16.80 0.86
N THR A 221 16.56 17.12 -0.38
CA THR A 221 16.34 18.51 -0.81
C THR A 221 15.07 19.13 -0.23
N ASP A 222 13.95 18.43 -0.34
CA ASP A 222 12.63 19.01 -0.07
C ASP A 222 12.24 18.84 1.40
N TRP A 223 12.73 17.82 2.10
CA TRP A 223 12.34 17.56 3.48
C TRP A 223 13.44 17.90 4.48
N VAL A 224 14.67 17.44 4.24
CA VAL A 224 15.77 17.58 5.21
C VAL A 224 16.39 18.98 5.13
N ASP A 225 16.95 19.36 3.98
CA ASP A 225 17.67 20.62 3.80
C ASP A 225 16.75 21.83 3.94
N ALA A 226 15.50 21.73 3.44
CA ALA A 226 14.48 22.76 3.62
C ALA A 226 13.93 22.82 5.06
N GLY A 227 14.23 21.84 5.91
CA GLY A 227 13.83 21.77 7.32
C GLY A 227 12.38 21.35 7.58
N TRP A 228 11.64 20.89 6.57
CA TRP A 228 10.24 20.46 6.73
C TRP A 228 10.09 19.17 7.54
N ALA A 229 11.05 18.26 7.45
CA ALA A 229 11.04 17.03 8.26
C ALA A 229 11.06 17.33 9.76
N ALA A 230 11.95 18.22 10.20
CA ALA A 230 12.06 18.62 11.60
C ALA A 230 10.79 19.33 12.10
N ARG A 231 10.27 20.29 11.33
CA ARG A 231 9.04 21.02 11.68
C ARG A 231 7.82 20.12 11.82
N LEU A 232 7.66 19.15 10.91
CA LEU A 232 6.57 18.19 10.98
C LEU A 232 6.74 17.25 12.19
N ALA A 233 7.95 16.76 12.44
CA ALA A 233 8.22 15.89 13.58
C ALA A 233 7.97 16.60 14.93
N GLU A 234 8.39 17.86 15.08
CA GLU A 234 8.10 18.68 16.25
C GLU A 234 6.59 18.84 16.48
N LEU A 235 5.83 19.09 15.41
CA LEU A 235 4.37 19.18 15.47
C LEU A 235 3.74 17.86 15.93
N MET A 236 4.16 16.75 15.34
CA MET A 236 3.62 15.42 15.62
C MET A 236 3.95 14.93 17.02
N ALA A 237 5.11 15.29 17.57
CA ALA A 237 5.47 14.98 18.96
C ALA A 237 4.50 15.58 19.99
N MET A 238 3.68 16.56 19.59
CA MET A 238 2.68 17.21 20.44
C MET A 238 1.26 16.66 20.25
N ASP A 239 1.03 15.73 19.32
CA ASP A 239 -0.28 15.09 19.11
C ASP A 239 -0.15 13.56 19.31
N PRO A 240 -0.66 13.01 20.44
CA PRO A 240 -0.50 11.59 20.75
C PRO A 240 -1.23 10.66 19.78
N ALA A 241 -2.10 11.20 18.92
CA ALA A 241 -2.79 10.43 17.88
C ALA A 241 -1.86 9.97 16.76
N PHE A 242 -0.65 10.53 16.64
CA PHE A 242 0.29 10.19 15.57
C PHE A 242 1.63 9.66 16.11
N GLU A 243 2.18 8.64 15.45
CA GLU A 243 3.49 8.06 15.75
C GLU A 243 4.33 8.01 14.48
N GLY A 244 5.57 8.46 14.55
CA GLY A 244 6.48 8.52 13.41
C GLY A 244 7.58 9.57 13.58
N PRO A 245 8.26 9.96 12.49
CA PRO A 245 8.05 9.48 11.11
C PRO A 245 8.50 8.02 10.90
N LEU A 246 8.16 7.42 9.76
CA LEU A 246 8.67 6.10 9.38
C LEU A 246 10.18 6.16 9.12
N ALA A 247 10.94 5.32 9.84
CA ALA A 247 12.40 5.32 9.77
C ALA A 247 12.98 4.43 8.66
N GLN A 248 12.31 3.32 8.32
CA GLN A 248 12.79 2.34 7.34
C GLN A 248 11.67 1.81 6.42
N PRO A 249 11.67 2.17 5.12
CA PRO A 249 12.50 3.22 4.52
C PRO A 249 12.24 4.58 5.19
N THR A 250 13.21 5.49 5.13
CA THR A 250 13.03 6.82 5.71
C THR A 250 11.98 7.60 4.91
N GLU A 251 10.85 7.90 5.53
CA GLU A 251 9.75 8.65 4.94
C GLU A 251 9.30 9.73 5.94
N PRO A 252 9.91 10.93 5.92
CA PRO A 252 9.67 11.98 6.93
C PRO A 252 8.24 12.52 6.96
N TRP A 253 7.46 12.22 5.92
CA TRP A 253 6.04 12.54 5.81
C TRP A 253 5.10 11.47 6.37
N HIS A 254 5.58 10.26 6.66
CA HIS A 254 4.73 9.12 6.97
C HIS A 254 4.55 8.96 8.48
N TYR A 255 3.32 9.11 8.97
CA TYR A 255 2.97 8.92 10.38
C TYR A 255 1.84 7.90 10.52
N ALA A 256 1.99 6.99 11.47
CA ALA A 256 0.95 6.07 11.88
C ALA A 256 -0.08 6.79 12.75
N TYR A 257 -1.36 6.51 12.53
CA TYR A 257 -2.46 7.00 13.36
C TYR A 257 -2.84 5.98 14.43
N ARG A 258 -2.98 6.45 15.66
CA ARG A 258 -3.22 5.67 16.88
C ARG A 258 -4.62 5.95 17.42
N PRO A 259 -5.66 5.23 16.95
CA PRO A 259 -7.03 5.51 17.33
C PRO A 259 -7.28 5.34 18.84
N GLU A 260 -6.52 4.47 19.51
CA GLU A 260 -6.65 4.25 20.95
C GLU A 260 -6.11 5.45 21.75
N ALA A 261 -5.00 6.05 21.30
CA ALA A 261 -4.40 7.22 21.94
C ALA A 261 -5.27 8.47 21.74
N ASP A 262 -5.83 8.65 20.54
CA ASP A 262 -6.76 9.74 20.24
C ASP A 262 -8.04 9.65 21.08
N ALA A 263 -8.61 8.45 21.25
CA ALA A 263 -9.78 8.24 22.08
C ALA A 263 -9.53 8.56 23.57
N ALA A 264 -8.32 8.28 24.09
CA ALA A 264 -7.96 8.58 25.48
C ALA A 264 -7.82 10.10 25.74
N ASP A 265 -7.19 10.83 24.82
CA ASP A 265 -7.04 12.30 24.90
C ASP A 265 -8.39 13.02 24.81
N ALA A 266 -9.31 12.53 23.97
CA ALA A 266 -10.66 13.08 23.87
C ALA A 266 -11.49 12.92 25.17
N GLY A 267 -11.22 11.90 25.98
CA GLY A 267 -11.91 11.67 27.24
C GLY A 267 -11.37 12.49 28.43
N THR A 268 -10.24 13.19 28.27
CA THR A 268 -9.58 13.96 29.35
C THR A 268 -9.82 15.48 29.26
N ARG A 269 -10.45 15.96 28.19
CA ARG A 269 -10.79 17.38 27.97
C ARG A 269 -12.26 17.66 28.24
#